data_AF-A0A7C2WWG4-F1
#
_entry.id   AF-A0A7C2WWG4-F1
#
_cell.length_a   1.000
_cell.length_b   1.000
_cell.length_c   1.000
_cell.angle_alpha   90.00
_cell.angle_beta   90.00
_cell.angle_gamma   90.00
#
_symmetry.space_group_name_H-M   'P 1'
#
loop_
_entity.id
_entity.type
_entity.pdbx_description
1 polymer ?
#
loop_
_entity_poly.entity_id
_entity_poly.type
_entity_poly.pdbx_seq_one_letter_code
_entity_poly.pdbx_strand_id
1 'polypeptide(L)'
;MDNSVALSVGDIHRLRLGKDRIVYAGMPNENVFSFVQMKWEFFYRGYSWNLYFPKGQSTIRIDGVNIQVESVTPEEIRLRV
;
A
#
# COMPACT_ATOMS: atom_id res chain seq x y z
N MET A 1 -14.45 15.82 -2.95
CA MET A 1 -13.64 15.46 -1.77
C MET A 1 -12.49 14.63 -2.29
N ASP A 2 -11.27 15.16 -2.27
CA ASP A 2 -10.07 14.41 -2.66
C ASP A 2 -9.79 13.35 -1.59
N ASN A 3 -10.02 12.07 -1.88
CA ASN A 3 -9.68 10.95 -1.00
C ASN A 3 -8.19 10.61 -1.11
N SER A 4 -7.32 11.64 -1.10
CA SER A 4 -5.87 11.44 -1.07
C SER A 4 -5.43 11.15 0.38
N VAL A 5 -4.59 10.15 0.54
CA VAL A 5 -4.02 9.71 1.81
C VAL A 5 -2.52 9.65 1.68
N ALA A 6 -1.81 10.32 2.58
CA ALA A 6 -0.37 10.17 2.75
C ALA A 6 -0.09 9.09 3.80
N LEU A 7 0.82 8.17 3.48
CA LEU A 7 1.30 7.12 4.37
C LEU A 7 2.81 7.23 4.50
N SER A 8 3.28 7.41 5.73
CA SER A 8 4.70 7.25 6.05
C SER A 8 5.07 5.77 6.12
N VAL A 9 6.36 5.46 6.06
CA VAL A 9 6.83 4.08 6.29
C VAL A 9 6.35 3.59 7.67
N GLY A 10 5.69 2.43 7.67
CA GLY A 10 5.11 1.83 8.87
C GLY A 10 3.67 2.23 9.17
N ASP A 11 3.12 3.24 8.48
CA ASP A 11 1.72 3.64 8.67
C ASP A 11 0.76 2.59 8.11
N ILE A 12 -0.25 2.25 8.90
CA ILE A 12 -1.27 1.26 8.56
C ILE A 12 -2.48 1.96 7.93
N HIS A 13 -2.88 1.52 6.75
CA HIS A 13 -4.08 1.98 6.08
C HIS A 13 -5.04 0.83 5.78
N ARG A 14 -6.32 1.02 6.10
CA ARG A 14 -7.38 0.07 5.72
C ARG A 14 -7.94 0.47 4.36
N LEU A 15 -7.76 -0.40 3.35
CA LEU A 15 -8.18 -0.14 1.97
C LEU A 15 -9.67 0.22 1.88
N ARG A 16 -10.54 -0.70 2.31
CA ARG A 16 -12.01 -0.52 2.41
C ARG A 16 -12.57 -1.41 3.53
N LEU A 17 -13.83 -1.21 3.90
CA LEU A 17 -14.50 -2.12 4.83
C LEU A 17 -14.53 -3.54 4.24
N GLY A 18 -14.15 -4.55 5.03
CA GLY A 18 -14.08 -5.95 4.59
C GLY A 18 -12.87 -6.30 3.70
N LYS A 19 -11.90 -5.38 3.57
CA LYS A 19 -10.65 -5.60 2.83
C LYS A 19 -9.44 -5.63 3.76
N ASP A 20 -8.35 -6.15 3.23
CA ASP A 20 -7.05 -6.21 3.89
C ASP A 20 -6.51 -4.80 4.24
N ARG A 21 -5.56 -4.76 5.17
CA ARG A 21 -4.81 -3.54 5.49
C ARG A 21 -3.49 -3.53 4.75
N ILE A 22 -2.99 -2.34 4.44
CA ILE A 22 -1.69 -2.16 3.83
C ILE A 22 -0.81 -1.30 4.74
N VAL A 23 0.50 -1.56 4.68
CA VAL A 23 1.52 -0.75 5.33
C VAL A 23 2.52 -0.33 4.29
N TYR A 24 2.82 0.97 4.20
CA TYR A 24 3.89 1.41 3.32
C TYR A 24 5.24 0.93 3.88
N ALA A 25 5.97 0.14 3.10
CA ALA A 25 7.23 -0.48 3.52
C ALA A 25 8.45 0.27 2.99
N GLY A 26 8.25 1.43 2.37
CA GLY A 26 9.31 2.24 1.79
C GLY A 26 9.76 1.74 0.42
N MET A 27 10.94 2.21 0.01
CA MET A 27 11.54 1.89 -1.27
C MET A 27 12.78 1.01 -1.08
N PRO A 28 12.76 -0.29 -1.47
CA PRO A 28 13.96 -1.12 -1.42
C PRO A 28 15.08 -0.64 -2.36
N ASN A 29 14.74 0.11 -3.42
CA ASN A 29 15.68 0.82 -4.28
C ASN A 29 14.98 2.03 -4.93
N GLU A 30 15.72 2.88 -5.64
CA GLU A 30 15.20 4.10 -6.28
C GLU A 30 14.04 3.91 -7.28
N ASN A 31 13.88 2.69 -7.82
CA ASN A 31 12.93 2.36 -8.89
C ASN A 31 11.79 1.43 -8.43
N VAL A 32 11.79 0.99 -7.17
CA VAL A 32 10.80 0.06 -6.63
C VAL A 32 10.32 0.55 -5.28
N PHE A 33 9.01 0.53 -5.06
CA PHE A 33 8.39 0.76 -3.76
C PHE A 33 7.65 -0.50 -3.29
N SER A 34 7.41 -0.58 -1.98
CA SER A 34 6.88 -1.78 -1.35
C SER A 34 5.70 -1.49 -0.42
N PHE A 35 4.78 -2.45 -0.37
CA PHE A 35 3.70 -2.49 0.62
C PHE A 35 3.70 -3.84 1.32
N VAL A 36 3.43 -3.83 2.63
CA VAL A 36 3.02 -5.03 3.34
C VAL A 36 1.50 -5.13 3.28
N GLN A 37 0.96 -6.15 2.62
CA GLN A 37 -0.46 -6.50 2.70
C GLN A 37 -0.68 -7.39 3.91
N MET A 38 -1.31 -6.84 4.94
CA MET A 38 -1.71 -7.59 6.13
C MET A 38 -3.03 -8.30 5.85
N LYS A 39 -3.00 -9.64 5.78
CA LYS A 39 -4.18 -10.44 5.52
C LYS A 39 -5.12 -10.38 6.72
N TRP A 40 -6.42 -10.37 6.44
CA TRP A 40 -7.44 -10.30 7.48
C TRP A 40 -7.28 -11.41 8.53
N GLU A 41 -7.14 -11.01 9.80
CA GLU A 41 -6.72 -11.86 10.91
C GLU A 41 -7.61 -13.09 11.14
N PHE A 42 -8.91 -12.98 10.83
CA PHE A 42 -9.89 -14.03 11.10
C PHE A 42 -9.63 -15.32 10.32
N PHE A 43 -9.11 -15.20 9.09
CA PHE A 43 -8.77 -16.34 8.24
C PHE A 43 -7.27 -16.64 8.20
N TYR A 44 -6.43 -15.60 8.32
CA TYR A 44 -5.01 -15.71 7.98
C TYR A 44 -4.05 -15.51 9.17
N ARG A 45 -4.53 -15.38 10.41
CA ARG A 45 -3.71 -15.49 11.64
C ARG A 45 -2.32 -14.79 11.62
N GLY A 46 -2.22 -13.61 11.03
CA GLY A 46 -0.97 -12.83 11.00
C GLY A 46 -0.06 -13.07 9.78
N TYR A 47 -0.50 -13.78 8.74
CA TYR A 47 0.21 -13.79 7.46
C TYR A 47 0.17 -12.40 6.81
N SER A 48 1.29 -12.03 6.19
CA SER A 48 1.41 -10.84 5.36
C SER A 48 2.20 -11.13 4.10
N TRP A 49 1.93 -10.36 3.05
CA TRP A 49 2.70 -10.39 1.81
C TRP A 49 3.47 -9.10 1.66
N ASN A 50 4.76 -9.19 1.34
CA ASN A 50 5.51 -8.05 0.82
C ASN A 50 5.26 -7.96 -0.68
N LEU A 51 4.65 -6.86 -1.10
CA LEU A 51 4.33 -6.57 -2.49
C LEU A 51 5.28 -5.50 -3.00
N TYR A 52 5.83 -5.70 -4.19
CA TYR A 52 6.80 -4.79 -4.80
C TYR A 52 6.24 -4.27 -6.11
N PHE A 53 6.37 -2.95 -6.32
CA PHE A 53 5.87 -2.27 -7.50
C PHE A 53 6.93 -1.34 -8.07
N PRO A 54 7.06 -1.25 -9.41
CA PRO A 54 7.95 -0.27 -10.03
C PRO A 54 7.41 1.15 -9.82
N LYS A 55 8.30 2.10 -9.53
CA LYS A 55 7.97 3.52 -9.26
C LYS A 55 7.14 4.19 -10.37
N GLY A 56 7.32 3.78 -11.61
CA GLY A 56 6.55 4.28 -12.76
C GLY A 56 5.11 3.76 -12.86
N GLN A 57 4.71 2.79 -12.03
CA GLN A 57 3.36 2.25 -12.03
C GLN A 57 2.43 3.14 -11.21
N SER A 58 1.65 3.97 -11.91
CA SER A 58 0.71 4.93 -11.33
C SER A 58 -0.58 4.31 -10.80
N THR A 59 -0.89 3.06 -11.17
CA THR A 59 -2.07 2.33 -10.66
C THR A 59 -1.66 0.92 -10.25
N ILE A 60 -1.91 0.59 -8.99
CA ILE A 60 -1.64 -0.73 -8.41
C ILE A 60 -2.95 -1.37 -7.96
N ARG A 61 -2.95 -2.70 -7.83
CA ARG A 61 -4.11 -3.46 -7.38
C ARG A 61 -3.74 -4.33 -6.19
N ILE A 62 -4.37 -4.08 -5.04
CA ILE A 62 -4.15 -4.84 -3.81
C ILE A 62 -5.51 -5.29 -3.27
N ASP A 63 -5.64 -6.57 -2.93
CA ASP A 63 -6.90 -7.18 -2.46
C ASP A 63 -8.14 -6.88 -3.36
N GLY A 64 -7.88 -6.78 -4.67
CA GLY A 64 -8.88 -6.48 -5.68
C GLY A 64 -9.27 -5.00 -5.80
N VAL A 65 -8.73 -4.11 -4.95
CA VAL A 65 -8.95 -2.66 -4.99
C VAL A 65 -7.89 -2.00 -5.86
N ASN A 66 -8.31 -1.16 -6.81
CA ASN A 66 -7.39 -0.32 -7.59
C ASN A 66 -7.05 0.93 -6.77
N ILE A 67 -5.76 1.23 -6.69
CA ILE A 67 -5.22 2.35 -5.93
C ILE A 67 -4.36 3.16 -6.88
N GLN A 68 -4.61 4.46 -6.93
CA GLN A 68 -3.81 5.38 -7.72
C GLN A 68 -2.66 5.90 -6.86
N VAL A 69 -1.43 5.81 -7.36
CA VAL A 69 -0.22 6.33 -6.73
C VAL A 69 0.03 7.72 -7.28
N GLU A 70 -0.09 8.73 -6.42
CA GLU A 70 0.10 10.14 -6.82
C GLU A 70 1.58 10.55 -6.74
N SER A 71 2.29 10.11 -5.70
CA SER A 71 3.72 10.35 -5.51
C SER A 71 4.33 9.33 -4.55
N VAL A 72 5.61 9.00 -4.72
CA VAL A 72 6.33 8.08 -3.83
C VAL A 72 7.76 8.56 -3.55
N THR A 73 8.14 8.53 -2.27
CA THR A 73 9.50 8.74 -1.76
C THR A 73 9.89 7.57 -0.86
N PRO A 74 11.16 7.42 -0.49
CA PRO A 74 11.57 6.34 0.42
C PRO A 74 10.84 6.36 1.77
N GLU A 75 10.36 7.52 2.22
CA GLU A 75 9.75 7.75 3.54
C GLU A 75 8.22 7.91 3.51
N GLU A 76 7.63 8.41 2.41
CA GLU A 76 6.19 8.68 2.29
C GLU A 76 5.66 8.25 0.91
N ILE A 77 4.43 7.76 0.88
CA ILE A 77 3.67 7.57 -0.36
C ILE A 77 2.30 8.26 -0.26
N ARG A 78 1.86 8.85 -1.37
CA ARG A 78 0.52 9.44 -1.50
C ARG A 78 -0.34 8.63 -2.43
N LEU A 79 -1.53 8.28 -1.95
CA LEU A 79 -2.44 7.36 -2.59
C LEU A 79 -3.82 7.98 -2.72
N ARG A 80 -4.56 7.56 -3.75
CA ARG A 80 -5.98 7.83 -3.91
C ARG A 80 -6.72 6.50 -4.13
N VAL A 81 -7.76 6.25 -3.31
CA VAL A 81 -8.47 4.95 -3.18
C VAL A 81 -9.96 5.08 -3.49
#